data_AF-A0AA39PLV7-F1
#
_entry.id   AF-A0AA39PLV7-F1
#
_cell.length_a   1.000
_cell.length_b   1.000
_cell.length_c   1.000
_cell.angle_alpha   90.00
_cell.angle_beta   90.00
_cell.angle_gamma   90.00
#
_symmetry.space_group_name_H-M   'P 1'
#
loop_
_entity.id
_entity.type
_entity.pdbx_description
1 polymer ?
#
loop_
_entity_poly.entity_id
_entity_poly.type
_entity_poly.pdbx_seq_one_letter_code
_entity_poly.pdbx_strand_id
1 'polypeptide(L)'
;MIPTHLRRTTSIFSVSTVAKKKMSDQETDSQRLSIPLRAAISWLLYEPSRHPEDQMRVRREVATANFKAPGALTCDDYDAMAWLNAVIK
;
A
#
# COMPACT_ATOMS: atom_id res chain seq x y z
N MET A 1 -5.54 -48.77 -23.24
CA MET A 1 -6.85 -48.10 -23.46
C MET A 1 -7.11 -47.22 -22.23
N ILE A 2 -7.32 -45.93 -22.45
CA ILE A 2 -7.24 -44.83 -21.46
C ILE A 2 -8.45 -44.85 -20.51
N PRO A 3 -8.31 -44.50 -19.20
CA PRO A 3 -9.42 -44.52 -18.25
C PRO A 3 -10.18 -43.19 -18.22
N THR A 4 -11.48 -43.25 -18.00
CA THR A 4 -12.36 -42.07 -17.87
C THR A 4 -13.35 -42.23 -16.71
N HIS A 5 -13.25 -41.26 -15.79
CA HIS A 5 -14.33 -40.66 -15.00
C HIS A 5 -14.80 -41.30 -13.67
N LEU A 6 -14.46 -40.54 -12.61
CA LEU A 6 -15.41 -39.92 -11.66
C LEU A 6 -15.89 -40.78 -10.46
N ARG A 7 -15.36 -40.53 -9.27
CA ARG A 7 -15.98 -39.63 -8.26
C ARG A 7 -15.21 -39.65 -6.94
N ARG A 8 -15.09 -38.44 -6.38
CA ARG A 8 -14.70 -38.06 -5.03
C ARG A 8 -15.26 -39.00 -3.94
N THR A 9 -14.40 -39.42 -3.02
CA THR A 9 -14.74 -39.48 -1.59
C THR A 9 -13.61 -38.89 -0.77
N THR A 10 -14.05 -37.92 0.00
CA THR A 10 -13.39 -37.08 0.98
C THR A 10 -12.79 -37.88 2.13
N SER A 11 -11.96 -37.21 2.94
CA SER A 11 -11.52 -37.56 4.30
C SER A 11 -10.16 -38.26 4.31
N ILE A 12 -9.08 -37.76 4.92
CA ILE A 12 -8.95 -36.76 5.99
C ILE A 12 -7.52 -36.20 5.85
N PHE A 13 -7.35 -35.02 5.24
CA PHE A 13 -6.13 -34.25 5.49
C PHE A 13 -6.28 -33.73 6.90
N SER A 14 -5.45 -34.26 7.80
CA SER A 14 -5.24 -33.72 9.14
C SER A 14 -4.90 -32.23 8.98
N VAL A 15 -5.93 -31.38 9.08
CA VAL A 15 -5.74 -29.98 9.43
C VAL A 15 -5.22 -30.02 10.84
N SER A 16 -3.90 -30.13 10.94
CA SER A 16 -3.17 -29.91 12.17
C SER A 16 -3.70 -28.62 12.75
N THR A 17 -4.23 -28.73 13.96
CA THR A 17 -4.73 -27.66 14.80
C THR A 17 -3.73 -26.52 14.83
N VAL A 18 -3.87 -25.54 13.92
CA VAL A 18 -3.41 -24.19 14.19
C VAL A 18 -4.27 -23.74 15.35
N ALA A 19 -3.73 -23.86 16.56
CA ALA A 19 -4.28 -23.21 17.72
C ALA A 19 -4.64 -21.79 17.27
N LYS A 20 -5.93 -21.44 17.34
CA LYS A 20 -6.42 -20.10 17.01
C LYS A 20 -5.81 -19.14 18.02
N LYS A 21 -4.56 -18.72 17.80
CA LYS A 21 -3.92 -17.66 18.56
C LYS A 21 -4.70 -16.40 18.24
N LYS A 22 -5.57 -16.03 19.17
CA LYS A 22 -6.35 -14.80 19.10
C LYS A 22 -5.33 -13.65 19.09
N MET A 23 -5.31 -12.90 17.99
CA MET A 23 -4.41 -11.78 17.78
C MET A 23 -4.64 -10.75 18.88
N SER A 24 -3.57 -10.28 19.52
CA SER A 24 -3.65 -9.32 20.63
C SER A 24 -4.27 -8.00 20.12
N ASP A 25 -4.98 -7.27 20.98
CA ASP A 25 -5.56 -5.97 20.61
C ASP A 25 -4.47 -5.01 20.10
N GLN A 26 -3.24 -5.10 20.63
CA GLN A 26 -2.08 -4.34 20.17
C GLN A 26 -1.63 -4.70 18.74
N GLU A 27 -1.68 -5.98 18.37
CA GLU A 27 -1.37 -6.44 17.00
C GLU A 27 -2.49 -6.05 16.04
N THR A 28 -3.74 -6.08 16.52
CA THR A 28 -4.94 -5.69 15.78
C THR A 28 -4.91 -4.19 15.45
N ASP A 29 -4.56 -3.35 16.41
CA ASP A 29 -4.44 -1.90 16.20
C ASP A 29 -3.23 -1.54 15.33
N SER A 30 -2.11 -2.27 15.48
CA SER A 30 -0.96 -2.13 14.58
C SER A 30 -1.29 -2.53 13.14
N GLN A 31 -2.14 -3.54 12.94
CA GLN A 31 -2.58 -3.98 11.62
C GLN A 31 -3.63 -3.05 11.00
N ARG A 32 -4.53 -2.49 11.82
CA ARG A 32 -5.60 -1.58 11.39
C ARG A 32 -5.08 -0.38 10.61
N LEU A 33 -3.95 0.19 11.02
CA LEU A 33 -3.36 1.36 10.34
C LEU A 33 -2.32 0.96 9.29
N SER A 34 -1.61 -0.15 9.49
CA SER A 34 -0.50 -0.51 8.60
C SER A 34 -0.94 -1.08 7.26
N ILE A 35 -2.08 -1.77 7.18
CA ILE A 35 -2.61 -2.31 5.92
C ILE A 35 -3.04 -1.19 4.95
N PRO A 36 -3.92 -0.24 5.33
CA PRO A 36 -4.32 0.84 4.42
C PRO A 36 -3.15 1.73 4.01
N LEU A 37 -2.19 1.99 4.92
CA LEU A 37 -0.97 2.74 4.59
C LEU A 37 -0.14 2.07 3.48
N ARG A 38 0.09 0.75 3.59
CA ARG A 38 0.83 0.00 2.56
C ARG A 38 0.11 0.03 1.22
N ALA A 39 -1.22 -0.07 1.21
CA ALA A 39 -2.02 -0.03 -0.01
C ALA A 39 -1.95 1.37 -0.66
N ALA A 40 -2.11 2.43 0.14
CA ALA A 40 -2.02 3.80 -0.35
C ALA A 40 -0.64 4.11 -0.94
N ILE A 41 0.45 3.73 -0.26
CA ILE A 41 1.82 3.91 -0.77
C ILE A 41 2.02 3.11 -2.06
N SER A 42 1.54 1.87 -2.13
CA SER A 42 1.68 1.06 -3.35
C SER A 42 0.95 1.68 -4.54
N TRP A 43 -0.25 2.24 -4.31
CA TRP A 43 -1.00 2.96 -5.34
C TRP A 43 -0.29 4.24 -5.78
N LEU A 44 0.18 5.05 -4.83
CA LEU A 44 0.97 6.26 -5.04
C LEU A 44 2.28 6.02 -5.80
N LEU A 45 2.85 4.82 -5.72
CA LEU A 45 4.02 4.45 -6.50
C LEU A 45 3.65 3.90 -7.88
N TYR A 46 2.52 3.17 -7.97
CA TYR A 46 2.06 2.55 -9.20
C TYR A 46 1.49 3.57 -10.20
N GLU A 47 0.57 4.42 -9.77
CA GLU A 47 -0.15 5.32 -10.68
C GLU A 47 0.78 6.33 -11.39
N PRO A 48 1.67 7.05 -10.69
CA PRO A 48 2.61 7.97 -11.33
C PRO A 48 3.66 7.26 -12.19
N SER A 49 3.93 5.97 -11.95
CA SER A 49 4.85 5.20 -12.81
C SER A 49 4.33 5.02 -14.24
N ARG A 50 3.00 5.15 -14.43
CA ARG A 50 2.34 5.12 -15.73
C ARG A 50 2.30 6.49 -16.41
N HIS A 51 2.59 7.55 -15.65
CA HIS A 51 2.55 8.96 -16.05
C HIS A 51 3.87 9.66 -15.69
N PRO A 52 4.96 9.36 -16.43
CA PRO A 52 6.29 9.88 -16.11
C PRO A 52 6.36 11.42 -16.16
N GLU A 53 5.48 12.09 -16.90
CA GLU A 53 5.39 13.54 -16.90
C GLU A 53 4.90 14.09 -15.56
N ASP A 54 3.92 13.43 -14.95
CA ASP A 54 3.36 13.83 -13.66
C ASP A 54 4.35 13.51 -12.54
N GLN A 55 5.07 12.39 -12.64
CA GLN A 55 6.16 12.08 -11.72
C GLN A 55 7.26 13.17 -11.75
N MET A 56 7.63 13.67 -12.93
CA MET A 56 8.59 14.77 -13.03
C MET A 56 8.04 16.08 -12.45
N ARG A 57 6.75 16.38 -12.65
CA ARG A 57 6.10 17.58 -12.09
C ARG A 57 6.14 17.57 -10.57
N VAL A 58 5.74 16.46 -9.95
CA VAL A 58 5.78 16.29 -8.48
C VAL A 58 7.22 16.40 -7.97
N ARG A 59 8.19 15.75 -8.62
CA ARG A 59 9.61 15.85 -8.21
C ARG A 59 10.14 17.29 -8.27
N ARG A 60 9.77 18.03 -9.32
CA ARG A 60 10.17 19.44 -9.46
C ARG A 60 9.52 20.32 -8.40
N GLU A 61 8.26 20.07 -8.10
CA GLU A 61 7.51 20.79 -7.06
C GLU A 61 8.17 20.58 -5.67
N VAL A 62 8.46 19.32 -5.31
CA VAL A 62 9.16 18.98 -4.06
C VAL A 62 10.57 19.59 -4.01
N ALA A 63 11.33 19.54 -5.10
CA ALA A 63 12.66 20.16 -5.16
C ALA A 63 12.58 21.69 -4.98
N THR A 64 11.56 22.33 -5.55
CA THR A 64 11.32 23.77 -5.41
C THR A 64 10.96 24.14 -3.97
N ALA A 65 10.12 23.34 -3.31
CA ALA A 65 9.76 23.55 -1.92
C ALA A 65 10.98 23.42 -1.00
N ASN A 66 11.80 22.37 -1.18
CA ASN A 66 13.05 22.18 -0.44
C ASN A 66 14.06 23.31 -0.66
N PHE A 67 14.10 23.89 -1.86
CA PHE A 67 14.97 25.03 -2.13
C PHE A 67 14.50 26.30 -1.41
N LYS A 68 13.17 26.52 -1.33
CA LYS A 68 12.58 27.70 -0.69
C LYS A 68 12.60 27.65 0.83
N ALA A 69 12.56 26.46 1.41
CA ALA A 69 12.61 26.23 2.84
C ALA A 69 13.96 25.60 3.23
N PRO A 70 14.97 26.39 3.61
CA PRO A 70 16.23 25.85 4.15
C PRO A 70 15.98 25.27 5.56
N GLY A 71 15.35 24.10 5.62
CA GLY A 71 14.88 23.46 6.84
C GLY A 71 13.96 22.27 6.54
N ALA A 72 13.29 21.75 7.58
CA ALA A 72 12.26 20.73 7.38
C ALA A 72 10.99 21.38 6.81
N LEU A 73 10.38 20.75 5.80
CA LEU A 73 9.09 21.17 5.28
C LEU A 73 8.01 21.07 6.37
N THR A 74 7.25 22.13 6.52
CA THR A 74 6.08 22.22 7.41
C THR A 74 4.85 21.62 6.76
N CYS A 75 3.77 21.39 7.52
CA CYS A 75 2.49 20.94 6.94
C CYS A 75 1.98 21.91 5.88
N ASP A 76 2.12 23.22 6.11
CA ASP A 76 1.69 24.26 5.17
C ASP A 76 2.46 24.18 3.85
N ASP A 77 3.74 23.81 3.90
CA ASP A 77 4.55 23.61 2.70
C ASP A 77 4.03 22.43 1.86
N TYR A 78 3.55 21.35 2.50
CA TYR A 78 2.95 20.21 1.81
C TYR A 78 1.55 20.54 1.25
N ASP A 79 0.75 21.31 1.99
CA ASP A 79 -0.57 21.78 1.52
C ASP A 79 -0.46 22.69 0.30
N ALA A 80 0.64 23.44 0.18
CA ALA A 80 0.93 24.29 -0.97
C ALA A 80 1.38 23.52 -2.23
N MET A 81 1.71 22.21 -2.14
CA MET A 81 2.14 21.39 -3.27
C MET A 81 0.94 20.84 -4.05
N ALA A 82 0.50 21.59 -5.06
CA ALA A 82 -0.72 21.28 -5.81
C ALA A 82 -0.62 19.95 -6.58
N TRP A 83 0.53 19.64 -7.18
CA TRP A 83 0.71 18.38 -7.91
C TRP A 83 0.82 17.20 -6.96
N LEU A 84 1.57 17.34 -5.87
CA LEU A 84 1.63 16.32 -4.82
C LEU A 84 0.23 15.99 -4.28
N ASN A 85 -0.56 17.01 -3.96
CA ASN A 85 -1.92 16.85 -3.46
C ASN A 85 -2.88 16.28 -4.50
N ALA A 86 -2.69 16.57 -5.78
CA ALA A 86 -3.49 16.00 -6.85
C ALA A 86 -3.24 14.51 -7.08
N VAL A 87 -2.02 14.02 -6.79
CA VAL A 87 -1.68 12.59 -6.90
C VAL A 87 -2.16 11.79 -5.67
N ILE A 88 -2.32 12.45 -4.51
CA ILE A 88 -2.76 11.82 -3.26
C ILE A 88 -4.28 11.72 -3.15
N LYS A 89 -5.02 12.73 -3.65
CA LYS A 89 -6.48 12.82 -3.59
C LYS A 89 -7.18 11.93 -4.61
#